data_AF-A0AAV2CXD8-F1
#
_entry.id   AF-A0AAV2CXD8-F1
#
_cell.length_a   1.000
_cell.length_b   1.000
_cell.length_c   1.000
_cell.angle_alpha   90.00
_cell.angle_beta   90.00
_cell.angle_gamma   90.00
#
_symmetry.space_group_name_H-M   'P 1'
#
loop_
_entity.id
_entity.type
_entity.pdbx_description
1 polymer ?
#
loop_
_entity_poly.entity_id
_entity_poly.type
_entity_poly.pdbx_seq_one_letter_code
_entity_poly.pdbx_strand_id
1 'polypeptide(L)'
;MEDLHVLAVPTPTKQKSTAKTTAAGIKAGETNGSSPPAAASRRRGRPTASHLPPRKSISVSTSWYPLLVQLKNELHLRSLADTVHWLIHRVRPDLLPTGPTPKPDKRSAPEASDPEPICMPILQAKARLLIQKRSIRATVVQAASLFFDTPGTLDKAERLIAIAAGYGSHLIVFPEAFVGGYPRCMPPVDSGAKDEELMLKYRSSAIEVPGPEFESLGKIAAKHRVYLVIGVVERSGKVLYSTMLFFDPAGRILGRQRKMFPSPSETAVWSSEGQCNSSLPLYQTIVGNVGGLICWDNIFPLLRNELYAKGIEIYCAPNADPGEMWRSAAVHIAVEGSCFVLSANQFCRRKDYPLAADQDGDINEIVCAGGSFIVSPSGTILSGPDHEGECLISADIDLKEIDGAKSKLMRINQTESNVDARAGSSHGS
;
A
#
# COMPACT_ATOMS: atom_id res chain seq x y z
N MET A 1 4.20 28.66 11.12
CA MET A 1 4.90 27.54 10.48
C MET A 1 6.35 27.96 10.37
N GLU A 2 7.17 27.53 11.32
CA GLU A 2 8.60 27.87 11.35
C GLU A 2 9.36 26.80 10.55
N ASP A 3 9.96 27.21 9.43
CA ASP A 3 10.83 26.36 8.61
C ASP A 3 12.23 26.26 9.23
N LEU A 4 12.82 25.07 9.22
CA LEU A 4 14.19 24.86 9.67
C LEU A 4 15.17 25.23 8.55
N HIS A 5 15.81 26.40 8.64
CA HIS A 5 16.81 26.84 7.68
C HIS A 5 18.19 26.23 7.98
N VAL A 6 18.60 25.22 7.21
CA VAL A 6 19.95 24.65 7.30
C VAL A 6 20.87 25.34 6.29
N LEU A 7 21.80 26.15 6.79
CA LEU A 7 22.86 26.76 5.98
C LEU A 7 23.98 25.75 5.74
N ALA A 8 24.31 25.49 4.48
CA ALA A 8 25.56 24.84 4.12
C ALA A 8 26.73 25.80 4.43
N VAL A 9 27.43 25.54 5.53
CA VAL A 9 28.66 26.26 5.89
C VAL A 9 29.86 25.37 5.54
N PRO A 10 30.89 25.86 4.83
CA PRO A 10 32.13 25.12 4.65
C PRO A 10 32.87 25.03 5.99
N THR A 11 33.40 23.86 6.31
CA THR A 11 34.28 23.64 7.47
C THR A 11 35.43 24.66 7.50
N PRO A 12 35.70 25.34 8.64
CA PRO A 12 36.82 26.25 8.74
C PRO A 12 38.14 25.46 8.82
N THR A 13 39.08 25.79 7.94
CA THR A 13 40.48 25.37 8.02
C THR A 13 41.14 25.97 9.26
N LYS A 14 41.79 25.11 10.07
CA LYS A 14 42.57 25.51 11.25
C LYS A 14 43.64 26.54 10.86
N GLN A 15 43.54 27.77 11.36
CA GLN A 15 44.68 28.65 11.56
C GLN A 15 44.98 28.75 13.06
N LYS A 16 46.23 28.42 13.42
CA LYS A 16 46.79 28.64 14.76
C LYS A 16 47.03 30.14 14.95
N SER A 17 46.53 30.73 16.04
CA SER A 17 47.25 31.78 16.78
C SER A 17 46.72 31.94 18.22
N THR A 18 47.55 31.50 19.16
CA THR A 18 47.91 32.15 20.43
C THR A 18 46.91 33.05 21.19
N ALA A 19 46.58 32.56 22.40
CA ALA A 19 46.79 33.22 23.70
C ALA A 19 45.72 34.16 24.33
N LYS A 20 45.59 33.93 25.66
CA LYS A 20 45.06 34.73 26.78
C LYS A 20 43.53 34.76 26.97
N THR A 21 42.97 34.05 27.95
CA THR A 21 42.88 34.27 29.43
C THR A 21 41.81 35.30 29.82
N THR A 22 41.14 35.01 30.95
CA THR A 22 40.13 35.74 31.75
C THR A 22 38.68 35.58 31.28
N ALA A 23 37.79 34.84 31.95
CA ALA A 23 37.28 34.88 33.33
C ALA A 23 36.19 35.94 33.57
N ALA A 24 35.14 35.52 34.29
CA ALA A 24 33.96 36.26 34.79
C ALA A 24 32.93 36.67 33.72
N GLY A 25 31.62 36.68 33.98
CA GLY A 25 30.89 36.52 35.23
C GLY A 25 29.38 36.70 34.98
N ILE A 26 28.63 36.24 35.95
CA ILE A 26 27.17 36.23 36.13
C ILE A 26 26.59 37.66 36.09
N LYS A 27 25.45 37.90 35.42
CA LYS A 27 24.20 38.40 36.05
C LYS A 27 23.09 38.79 35.06
N ALA A 28 21.87 38.47 35.53
CA ALA A 28 20.56 38.84 35.03
C ALA A 28 20.24 40.34 35.17
N GLY A 29 19.23 40.78 34.43
CA GLY A 29 18.57 42.07 34.62
C GLY A 29 17.41 42.25 33.63
N GLU A 30 16.19 42.02 34.11
CA GLU A 30 14.94 42.45 33.49
C GLU A 30 14.89 43.98 33.37
N THR A 31 14.16 44.52 32.39
CA THR A 31 13.05 45.49 32.62
C THR A 31 12.42 45.94 31.30
N ASN A 32 11.09 46.17 31.40
CA ASN A 32 10.12 46.58 30.40
C ASN A 32 10.35 47.97 29.78
N GLY A 33 9.74 48.22 28.62
CA GLY A 33 9.20 49.57 28.29
C GLY A 33 9.21 50.01 26.82
N SER A 34 8.06 49.82 26.15
CA SER A 34 7.38 50.75 25.23
C SER A 34 8.13 51.50 24.09
N SER A 35 7.70 51.20 22.86
CA SER A 35 7.69 52.04 21.62
C SER A 35 7.08 53.45 21.83
N PRO A 36 7.06 54.44 20.88
CA PRO A 36 7.15 54.38 19.39
C PRO A 36 7.88 55.63 18.75
N PRO A 37 7.49 56.24 17.59
CA PRO A 37 7.86 55.88 16.21
C PRO A 37 8.40 57.02 15.29
N ALA A 38 8.79 56.61 14.07
CA ALA A 38 8.60 57.26 12.75
C ALA A 38 9.52 58.39 12.19
N ALA A 39 9.86 58.18 10.91
CA ALA A 39 10.19 59.12 9.81
C ALA A 39 11.61 59.74 9.76
N ALA A 40 12.28 59.96 8.62
CA ALA A 40 12.16 59.51 7.23
C ALA A 40 13.42 59.96 6.43
N SER A 41 13.79 59.17 5.43
CA SER A 41 14.54 59.54 4.21
C SER A 41 16.05 59.84 4.28
N ARG A 42 16.87 59.09 3.52
CA ARG A 42 17.28 59.47 2.15
C ARG A 42 18.19 58.40 1.52
N ARG A 43 17.88 58.06 0.27
CA ARG A 43 18.65 57.24 -0.67
C ARG A 43 20.03 57.86 -0.99
N ARG A 44 21.03 57.00 -1.15
CA ARG A 44 22.13 56.97 -2.17
C ARG A 44 23.14 55.91 -1.67
N GLY A 45 23.62 54.92 -2.40
CA GLY A 45 23.49 54.51 -3.79
C GLY A 45 23.99 53.07 -3.91
N ARG A 46 23.56 52.39 -4.97
CA ARG A 46 23.92 51.01 -5.32
C ARG A 46 25.26 51.02 -6.06
N PRO A 47 26.21 50.12 -5.75
CA PRO A 47 27.06 49.52 -6.76
C PRO A 47 26.50 48.15 -7.12
N THR A 48 26.35 47.91 -8.41
CA THR A 48 25.87 46.66 -8.99
C THR A 48 26.98 45.61 -9.07
N ALA A 49 26.64 44.42 -8.57
CA ALA A 49 27.00 43.07 -9.02
C ALA A 49 28.45 42.70 -9.37
N SER A 50 29.00 41.76 -8.60
CA SER A 50 29.87 40.70 -9.15
C SER A 50 29.64 39.37 -8.43
N HIS A 51 28.87 38.52 -9.09
CA HIS A 51 28.78 37.05 -9.01
C HIS A 51 29.28 36.33 -7.76
N LEU A 52 28.36 36.01 -6.84
CA LEU A 52 28.38 34.73 -6.11
C LEU A 52 27.31 33.81 -6.73
N PRO A 53 27.62 32.52 -6.97
CA PRO A 53 26.64 31.58 -7.51
C PRO A 53 25.46 31.43 -6.54
N PRO A 54 24.23 31.17 -7.02
CA PRO A 54 23.06 31.03 -6.16
C PRO A 54 23.30 29.89 -5.17
N ARG A 55 23.28 30.19 -3.86
CA ARG A 55 23.29 29.15 -2.83
C ARG A 55 21.98 28.37 -2.96
N LYS A 56 22.06 27.12 -3.42
CA LYS A 56 20.93 26.20 -3.41
C LYS A 56 20.59 25.88 -1.95
N SER A 57 19.50 26.45 -1.43
CA SER A 57 18.93 26.08 -0.14
C SER A 57 17.90 24.98 -0.33
N ILE A 58 18.01 23.90 0.42
CA ILE A 58 17.03 22.81 0.41
C ILE A 58 16.20 22.97 1.68
N SER A 59 14.90 23.24 1.49
CA SER A 59 13.94 23.22 2.60
C SER A 59 13.45 21.79 2.78
N VAL A 60 13.46 21.30 4.01
CA VAL A 60 12.92 19.99 4.36
C VAL A 60 11.73 20.20 5.29
N SER A 61 10.58 19.64 4.93
CA SER A 61 9.36 19.75 5.75
C SER A 61 9.61 19.20 7.15
N THR A 62 9.09 19.90 8.16
CA THR A 62 9.19 19.54 9.58
C THR A 62 8.55 18.17 9.89
N SER A 63 7.65 17.68 9.04
CA SER A 63 7.08 16.33 9.13
C SER A 63 8.13 15.21 9.02
N TRP A 64 9.30 15.49 8.42
CA TRP A 64 10.40 14.54 8.25
C TRP A 64 11.41 14.56 9.40
N TYR A 65 11.29 15.51 10.33
CA TYR A 65 12.24 15.71 11.41
C TYR A 65 12.44 14.46 12.30
N PRO A 66 11.37 13.74 12.72
CA PRO A 66 11.55 12.52 13.53
C PRO A 66 12.37 11.44 12.80
N LEU A 67 12.13 11.28 11.49
CA LEU A 67 12.83 10.31 10.67
C LEU A 67 14.30 10.69 10.46
N LEU A 68 14.60 11.98 10.27
CA LEU A 68 15.97 12.47 10.13
C LEU A 68 16.77 12.33 11.44
N VAL A 69 16.14 12.54 12.59
CA VAL A 69 16.78 12.32 13.90
C VAL A 69 17.07 10.83 14.11
N GLN A 70 16.13 9.96 13.75
CA GLN A 70 16.32 8.52 13.81
C GLN A 70 17.49 8.09 12.92
N LEU A 71 17.51 8.51 11.64
CA LEU A 71 18.60 8.21 10.71
C LEU A 71 19.95 8.76 11.20
N LYS A 72 19.98 9.97 11.75
CA LYS A 72 21.20 10.57 12.31
C LYS A 72 21.79 9.66 13.38
N ASN A 73 20.95 9.14 14.27
CA ASN A 73 21.37 8.31 15.40
C ASN A 73 21.80 6.92 14.92
N GLU A 74 21.07 6.31 13.98
CA GLU A 74 21.40 5.00 13.40
C GLU A 74 22.70 4.99 12.60
N LEU A 75 23.00 6.10 11.91
CA LEU A 75 24.22 6.27 11.11
C LEU A 75 25.35 6.98 11.88
N HIS A 76 25.15 7.29 13.16
CA HIS A 76 26.07 8.03 14.01
C HIS A 76 26.58 9.34 13.38
N LEU A 77 25.72 10.04 12.64
CA LEU A 77 26.07 11.30 11.99
C LEU A 77 26.08 12.46 12.97
N ARG A 78 26.98 13.41 12.75
CA ARG A 78 27.25 14.51 13.70
C ARG A 78 26.09 15.51 13.78
N SER A 79 25.38 15.72 12.67
CA SER A 79 24.26 16.66 12.61
C SER A 79 23.14 16.19 11.66
N LEU A 80 21.96 16.82 11.79
CA LEU A 80 20.86 16.61 10.85
C LEU A 80 21.23 17.13 9.45
N ALA A 81 22.07 18.17 9.36
CA ALA A 81 22.60 18.66 8.09
C ALA A 81 23.44 17.58 7.39
N ASP A 82 24.29 16.87 8.13
CA ASP A 82 25.07 15.73 7.59
C ASP A 82 24.17 14.59 7.15
N THR A 83 23.06 14.37 7.86
CA THR A 83 22.06 13.34 7.51
C THR A 83 21.34 13.66 6.21
N VAL A 84 20.93 14.92 6.04
CA VAL A 84 20.32 15.40 4.78
C VAL A 84 21.34 15.37 3.65
N HIS A 85 22.58 15.79 3.88
CA HIS A 85 23.65 15.71 2.87
C HIS A 85 23.95 14.26 2.46
N TRP A 86 24.00 13.34 3.41
CA TRP A 86 24.19 11.91 3.16
C TRP A 86 23.04 11.33 2.32
N LEU A 87 21.79 11.71 2.63
CA LEU A 87 20.61 11.29 1.87
C LEU A 87 20.63 11.85 0.44
N ILE A 88 20.95 13.13 0.26
CA ILE A 88 21.06 13.74 -1.07
C ILE A 88 22.13 13.04 -1.89
N HIS A 89 23.31 12.76 -1.31
CA HIS A 89 24.38 12.05 -2.00
C HIS A 89 23.95 10.64 -2.47
N ARG A 90 23.00 9.99 -1.78
CA ARG A 90 22.54 8.64 -2.13
C ARG A 90 21.38 8.62 -3.12
N VAL A 91 20.46 9.58 -3.01
CA VAL A 91 19.19 9.55 -3.76
C VAL A 91 19.19 10.53 -4.94
N ARG A 92 19.83 11.70 -4.77
CA ARG A 92 19.86 12.79 -5.76
C ARG A 92 21.23 13.48 -5.78
N PRO A 93 22.31 12.76 -6.14
CA PRO A 93 23.66 13.33 -6.16
C PRO A 93 23.79 14.51 -7.14
N ASP A 94 22.90 14.59 -8.13
CA ASP A 94 22.75 15.69 -9.08
C ASP A 94 22.39 17.05 -8.43
N LEU A 95 21.88 17.04 -7.20
CA LEU A 95 21.53 18.26 -6.46
C LEU A 95 22.73 18.85 -5.70
N LEU A 96 23.83 18.11 -5.55
CA LEU A 96 25.06 18.59 -4.90
C LEU A 96 25.87 19.49 -5.86
N PRO A 97 26.47 20.59 -5.38
CA PRO A 97 27.31 21.43 -6.23
C PRO A 97 28.59 20.68 -6.64
N THR A 98 28.87 20.65 -7.95
CA THR A 98 30.09 20.10 -8.53
C THR A 98 31.25 21.06 -8.34
N GLY A 99 31.98 20.94 -7.24
CA GLY A 99 33.28 21.59 -7.03
C GLY A 99 34.46 20.70 -7.43
N PRO A 100 35.62 21.26 -7.81
CA PRO A 100 36.78 20.47 -8.21
C PRO A 100 37.33 19.65 -7.04
N THR A 101 37.63 18.38 -7.31
CA THR A 101 38.26 17.46 -6.36
C THR A 101 39.66 17.96 -5.97
N PRO A 102 40.02 18.01 -4.67
CA PRO A 102 41.39 18.32 -4.27
C PRO A 102 42.30 17.14 -4.64
N LYS A 103 43.44 17.43 -5.26
CA LYS A 103 44.52 16.45 -5.48
C LYS A 103 45.05 15.92 -4.14
N PRO A 104 45.45 14.64 -4.05
CA PRO A 104 45.93 14.06 -2.81
C PRO A 104 47.29 14.64 -2.44
N ASP A 105 47.39 15.19 -1.23
CA ASP A 105 48.64 15.72 -0.70
C ASP A 105 49.52 14.55 -0.23
N LYS A 106 50.75 14.50 -0.76
CA LYS A 106 51.75 13.47 -0.41
C LYS A 106 52.41 13.85 0.90
N ARG A 107 51.81 13.51 2.05
CA ARG A 107 52.53 13.24 3.31
C ARG A 107 51.60 12.74 4.42
N SER A 108 52.09 11.69 5.09
CA SER A 108 51.87 11.23 6.48
C SER A 108 50.87 10.11 6.79
N ALA A 109 51.48 8.99 7.24
CA ALA A 109 51.14 8.09 8.35
C ALA A 109 50.15 6.92 8.11
N PRO A 110 50.37 5.75 8.78
CA PRO A 110 49.96 4.44 8.30
C PRO A 110 48.46 4.19 8.49
N GLU A 111 47.92 3.34 7.62
CA GLU A 111 46.55 2.85 7.59
C GLU A 111 46.10 2.37 8.98
N ALA A 112 45.24 3.15 9.63
CA ALA A 112 44.31 2.61 10.60
C ALA A 112 43.19 1.95 9.80
N SER A 113 43.15 0.62 9.81
CA SER A 113 42.01 -0.15 9.32
C SER A 113 40.76 0.29 10.11
N ASP A 114 39.86 1.01 9.46
CA ASP A 114 38.54 1.28 10.00
C ASP A 114 37.88 -0.07 10.34
N PRO A 115 37.32 -0.25 11.55
CA PRO A 115 36.61 -1.46 11.88
C PRO A 115 35.38 -1.53 10.97
N GLU A 116 35.33 -2.55 10.10
CA GLU A 116 34.11 -2.82 9.34
C GLU A 116 32.94 -2.90 10.33
N PRO A 117 31.85 -2.14 10.11
CA PRO A 117 30.69 -2.23 10.98
C PRO A 117 30.12 -3.64 10.84
N ILE A 118 30.35 -4.47 11.86
CA ILE A 118 29.89 -5.86 12.00
C ILE A 118 28.35 -5.99 11.79
N CYS A 119 27.63 -4.87 11.85
CA CYS A 119 26.19 -4.79 11.58
C CYS A 119 25.83 -4.84 10.09
N MET A 120 26.68 -4.35 9.19
CA MET A 120 26.39 -4.30 7.74
C MET A 120 26.43 -5.65 7.05
N PRO A 121 27.37 -6.58 7.34
CA PRO A 121 27.32 -7.93 6.78
C PRO A 121 26.07 -8.68 7.22
N ILE A 122 25.57 -8.48 8.44
CA ILE A 122 24.36 -9.13 8.96
C ILE A 122 23.09 -8.52 8.37
N LEU A 123 23.01 -7.18 8.26
CA LEU A 123 21.88 -6.51 7.59
C LEU A 123 21.89 -6.74 6.09
N GLN A 124 23.04 -6.76 5.43
CA GLN A 124 23.18 -7.12 4.02
C GLN A 124 22.98 -8.61 3.80
N ALA A 125 23.33 -9.49 4.74
CA ALA A 125 23.02 -10.92 4.65
C ALA A 125 21.53 -11.17 4.90
N LYS A 126 20.89 -10.45 5.84
CA LYS A 126 19.43 -10.50 6.05
C LYS A 126 18.67 -9.89 4.87
N ALA A 127 19.11 -8.75 4.34
CA ALA A 127 18.55 -8.15 3.13
C ALA A 127 18.83 -9.00 1.89
N ARG A 128 20.02 -9.62 1.75
CA ARG A 128 20.31 -10.60 0.70
C ARG A 128 19.51 -11.88 0.87
N LEU A 129 19.23 -12.34 2.10
CA LEU A 129 18.34 -13.48 2.39
C LEU A 129 16.88 -13.13 2.05
N LEU A 130 16.43 -11.91 2.34
CA LEU A 130 15.11 -11.37 1.96
C LEU A 130 14.99 -11.18 0.43
N ILE A 131 16.08 -10.79 -0.24
CA ILE A 131 16.18 -10.71 -1.70
C ILE A 131 16.31 -12.11 -2.33
N GLN A 132 16.92 -13.08 -1.63
CA GLN A 132 17.08 -14.47 -2.09
C GLN A 132 15.85 -15.35 -1.84
N LYS A 133 14.97 -14.99 -0.90
CA LYS A 133 13.70 -15.67 -0.65
C LYS A 133 12.57 -14.64 -0.65
N ARG A 134 12.11 -14.24 -1.84
CA ARG A 134 10.83 -13.52 -2.00
C ARG A 134 9.65 -14.50 -1.90
N SER A 135 9.72 -15.41 -0.93
CA SER A 135 8.61 -16.31 -0.61
C SER A 135 7.84 -15.71 0.54
N ILE A 136 6.55 -15.50 0.35
CA ILE A 136 5.62 -15.02 1.38
C ILE A 136 4.54 -16.07 1.58
N ARG A 137 3.95 -16.09 2.77
CA ARG A 137 2.71 -16.82 3.00
C ARG A 137 1.52 -15.89 2.84
N ALA A 138 0.57 -16.23 1.99
CA ALA A 138 -0.68 -15.50 1.86
C ALA A 138 -1.87 -16.37 2.25
N THR A 139 -2.90 -15.75 2.82
CA THR A 139 -4.15 -16.40 3.20
C THR A 139 -5.33 -15.67 2.60
N VAL A 140 -6.25 -16.41 2.00
CA VAL A 140 -7.59 -15.93 1.68
C VAL A 140 -8.56 -16.45 2.72
N VAL A 141 -9.45 -15.58 3.18
CA VAL A 141 -10.47 -15.90 4.18
C VAL A 141 -11.75 -16.27 3.47
N GLN A 142 -12.33 -17.41 3.84
CA GLN A 142 -13.67 -17.82 3.43
C GLN A 142 -14.57 -17.81 4.65
N ALA A 143 -15.39 -16.77 4.81
CA ALA A 143 -16.30 -16.64 5.94
C ALA A 143 -17.48 -15.72 5.59
N ALA A 144 -18.62 -15.93 6.27
CA ALA A 144 -19.75 -15.00 6.26
C ALA A 144 -19.53 -13.81 7.20
N SER A 145 -20.14 -12.68 6.86
CA SER A 145 -20.34 -11.56 7.77
C SER A 145 -21.38 -11.90 8.85
N LEU A 146 -21.32 -11.22 10.00
CA LEU A 146 -22.48 -11.17 10.91
C LEU A 146 -23.36 -10.02 10.43
N PHE A 147 -24.37 -10.34 9.61
CA PHE A 147 -25.18 -9.34 8.92
C PHE A 147 -25.89 -8.41 9.92
N PHE A 148 -25.79 -7.09 9.70
CA PHE A 148 -26.22 -6.01 10.62
C PHE A 148 -25.47 -5.87 11.96
N ASP A 149 -24.51 -6.74 12.26
CA ASP A 149 -23.63 -6.60 13.43
C ASP A 149 -22.20 -6.28 12.98
N THR A 150 -21.98 -4.99 12.68
CA THR A 150 -20.67 -4.49 12.26
C THR A 150 -19.60 -4.69 13.34
N PRO A 151 -19.84 -4.36 14.64
CA PRO A 151 -18.88 -4.66 15.71
C PRO A 151 -18.54 -6.15 15.82
N GLY A 152 -19.55 -7.03 15.84
CA GLY A 152 -19.31 -8.48 15.91
C GLY A 152 -18.59 -9.02 14.67
N THR A 153 -18.83 -8.42 13.50
CA THR A 153 -18.09 -8.74 12.27
C THR A 153 -16.62 -8.34 12.35
N LEU A 154 -16.30 -7.19 12.97
CA LEU A 154 -14.92 -6.79 13.24
C LEU A 154 -14.23 -7.73 14.23
N ASP A 155 -14.92 -8.15 15.29
CA ASP A 155 -14.40 -9.15 16.24
C ASP A 155 -14.12 -10.48 15.53
N LYS A 156 -15.03 -10.90 14.62
CA LYS A 156 -14.82 -12.10 13.79
C LYS A 156 -13.61 -11.92 12.86
N ALA A 157 -13.47 -10.76 12.21
CA ALA A 157 -12.32 -10.45 11.37
C ALA A 157 -11.01 -10.54 12.16
N GLU A 158 -10.94 -9.93 13.35
CA GLU A 158 -9.74 -9.98 14.20
C GLU A 158 -9.38 -11.41 14.59
N ARG A 159 -10.36 -12.24 14.99
CA ARG A 159 -10.10 -13.66 15.31
C ARG A 159 -9.52 -14.41 14.11
N LEU A 160 -10.08 -14.23 12.92
CA LEU A 160 -9.60 -14.88 11.69
C LEU A 160 -8.21 -14.39 11.29
N ILE A 161 -7.96 -13.07 11.41
CA ILE A 161 -6.64 -12.46 11.19
C ILE A 161 -5.61 -13.01 12.17
N ALA A 162 -5.97 -13.13 13.45
CA ALA A 162 -5.09 -13.67 14.48
C ALA A 162 -4.70 -15.11 14.19
N ILE A 163 -5.64 -15.95 13.76
CA ILE A 163 -5.37 -17.35 13.38
C ILE A 163 -4.46 -17.40 12.16
N ALA A 164 -4.77 -16.66 11.09
CA ALA A 164 -3.95 -16.61 9.89
C ALA A 164 -2.52 -16.10 10.16
N ALA A 165 -2.39 -15.03 10.96
CA ALA A 165 -1.10 -14.52 11.41
C ALA A 165 -0.35 -15.55 12.26
N GLY A 166 -1.05 -16.32 13.09
CA GLY A 166 -0.49 -17.44 13.86
C GLY A 166 0.10 -18.55 12.97
N TYR A 167 -0.43 -18.74 11.76
CA TYR A 167 0.13 -19.63 10.74
C TYR A 167 1.24 -18.99 9.89
N GLY A 168 1.66 -17.76 10.21
CA GLY A 168 2.77 -17.06 9.56
C GLY A 168 2.38 -16.28 8.31
N SER A 169 1.10 -15.97 8.12
CA SER A 169 0.63 -15.22 6.95
C SER A 169 1.12 -13.77 6.98
N HIS A 170 1.64 -13.31 5.85
CA HIS A 170 2.13 -11.96 5.64
C HIS A 170 1.07 -11.06 4.99
N LEU A 171 0.22 -11.64 4.14
CA LEU A 171 -0.87 -10.99 3.43
C LEU A 171 -2.16 -11.78 3.67
N ILE A 172 -3.22 -11.09 4.07
CA ILE A 172 -4.55 -11.69 4.31
C ILE A 172 -5.58 -10.94 3.47
N VAL A 173 -6.38 -11.68 2.69
CA VAL A 173 -7.43 -11.15 1.82
C VAL A 173 -8.78 -11.66 2.26
N PHE A 174 -9.73 -10.75 2.51
CA PHE A 174 -11.11 -11.05 2.88
C PHE A 174 -12.06 -10.94 1.68
N PRO A 175 -13.25 -11.56 1.77
CA PRO A 175 -14.28 -11.49 0.73
C PRO A 175 -14.83 -10.08 0.47
N GLU A 176 -15.61 -9.97 -0.62
CA GLU A 176 -16.33 -8.75 -0.98
C GLU A 176 -17.37 -8.40 0.08
N ALA A 177 -17.45 -7.11 0.44
CA ALA A 177 -18.41 -6.58 1.41
C ALA A 177 -18.45 -7.35 2.75
N PHE A 178 -17.31 -7.89 3.20
CA PHE A 178 -17.23 -8.64 4.46
C PHE A 178 -17.67 -7.78 5.66
N VAL A 179 -17.21 -6.53 5.76
CA VAL A 179 -17.72 -5.58 6.75
C VAL A 179 -18.91 -4.82 6.16
N GLY A 180 -20.07 -4.87 6.83
CA GLY A 180 -21.33 -4.29 6.35
C GLY A 180 -22.23 -5.29 5.61
N GLY A 181 -21.66 -6.39 5.09
CA GLY A 181 -22.40 -7.52 4.52
C GLY A 181 -22.78 -7.35 3.05
N TYR A 182 -22.67 -8.43 2.27
CA TYR A 182 -23.12 -8.44 0.88
C TYR A 182 -24.65 -8.50 0.78
N PRO A 183 -25.31 -7.62 0.01
CA PRO A 183 -26.76 -7.40 0.04
C PRO A 183 -27.60 -8.46 -0.71
N ARG A 184 -27.39 -9.76 -0.47
CA ARG A 184 -28.17 -10.84 -1.14
C ARG A 184 -29.66 -10.77 -0.86
N CYS A 185 -30.00 -10.34 0.34
CA CYS A 185 -31.36 -10.24 0.83
C CYS A 185 -31.97 -8.85 0.59
N MET A 186 -31.32 -7.97 -0.18
CA MET A 186 -31.88 -6.63 -0.39
C MET A 186 -32.89 -6.66 -1.54
N PRO A 187 -34.06 -6.04 -1.35
CA PRO A 187 -35.13 -6.03 -2.34
C PRO A 187 -34.75 -5.11 -3.52
N PRO A 188 -35.34 -5.32 -4.71
CA PRO A 188 -35.18 -4.40 -5.83
C PRO A 188 -35.74 -3.02 -5.49
N VAL A 189 -35.24 -2.00 -6.20
CA VAL A 189 -35.73 -0.62 -6.12
C VAL A 189 -37.26 -0.61 -6.32
N ASP A 190 -38.00 0.13 -5.47
CA ASP A 190 -39.46 0.35 -5.48
C ASP A 190 -40.38 -0.68 -4.77
N SER A 191 -39.97 -1.23 -3.63
CA SER A 191 -40.68 -2.36 -2.99
C SER A 191 -41.61 -2.00 -1.79
N GLY A 192 -41.56 -0.78 -1.25
CA GLY A 192 -42.50 -0.29 -0.22
C GLY A 192 -41.85 0.03 1.15
N ALA A 193 -42.67 0.25 2.18
CA ALA A 193 -42.20 0.78 3.48
C ALA A 193 -41.30 -0.18 4.28
N LYS A 194 -41.52 -1.50 4.17
CA LYS A 194 -40.65 -2.51 4.82
C LYS A 194 -39.24 -2.53 4.24
N ASP A 195 -39.13 -2.25 2.95
CA ASP A 195 -37.86 -2.21 2.23
C ASP A 195 -37.05 -0.96 2.58
N GLU A 196 -37.73 0.15 2.90
CA GLU A 196 -37.09 1.36 3.43
C GLU A 196 -36.45 1.13 4.81
N GLU A 197 -37.14 0.43 5.72
CA GLU A 197 -36.58 0.10 7.04
C GLU A 197 -35.35 -0.81 6.91
N LEU A 198 -35.41 -1.82 6.03
CA LEU A 198 -34.30 -2.74 5.77
C LEU A 198 -33.10 -2.00 5.15
N MET A 199 -33.35 -1.12 4.18
CA MET A 199 -32.32 -0.26 3.58
C MET A 199 -31.69 0.67 4.62
N LEU A 200 -32.47 1.20 5.56
CA LEU A 200 -31.96 2.04 6.65
C LEU A 200 -31.04 1.23 7.59
N LYS A 201 -31.44 0.02 7.98
CA LYS A 201 -30.61 -0.91 8.78
C LYS A 201 -29.32 -1.30 8.05
N TYR A 202 -29.41 -1.57 6.76
CA TYR A 202 -28.25 -1.86 5.93
C TYR A 202 -27.29 -0.67 5.88
N ARG A 203 -27.83 0.53 5.66
CA ARG A 203 -27.04 1.76 5.62
C ARG A 203 -26.43 2.12 6.98
N SER A 204 -27.08 1.84 8.10
CA SER A 204 -26.51 2.03 9.44
C SER A 204 -25.39 1.04 9.76
N SER A 205 -25.35 -0.10 9.06
CA SER A 205 -24.30 -1.12 9.21
C SER A 205 -23.07 -0.84 8.34
N ALA A 206 -23.17 0.07 7.37
CA ALA A 206 -22.07 0.52 6.53
C ALA A 206 -21.12 1.47 7.29
N ILE A 207 -19.83 1.38 6.98
CA ILE A 207 -18.77 2.12 7.69
C ILE A 207 -18.36 3.39 6.96
N GLU A 208 -17.88 4.39 7.69
CA GLU A 208 -17.26 5.58 7.10
C GLU A 208 -15.75 5.35 6.92
N VAL A 209 -15.18 5.91 5.84
CA VAL A 209 -13.74 5.80 5.52
C VAL A 209 -13.19 7.21 5.26
N PRO A 210 -12.39 7.79 6.18
CA PRO A 210 -12.02 7.28 7.50
C PRO A 210 -13.17 7.32 8.53
N GLY A 211 -13.11 6.46 9.55
CA GLY A 211 -14.14 6.29 10.59
C GLY A 211 -13.68 5.32 11.70
N PRO A 212 -14.47 5.11 12.76
CA PRO A 212 -14.04 4.29 13.91
C PRO A 212 -13.79 2.83 13.56
N GLU A 213 -14.61 2.22 12.70
CA GLU A 213 -14.41 0.85 12.22
C GLU A 213 -13.18 0.74 11.31
N PHE A 214 -12.95 1.75 10.48
CA PHE A 214 -11.74 1.87 9.65
C PHE A 214 -10.47 1.92 10.51
N GLU A 215 -10.46 2.73 11.58
CA GLU A 215 -9.34 2.81 12.52
C GLU A 215 -9.14 1.50 13.28
N SER A 216 -10.23 0.79 13.60
CA SER A 216 -10.17 -0.54 14.22
C SER A 216 -9.45 -1.55 13.30
N LEU A 217 -9.80 -1.58 12.02
CA LEU A 217 -9.14 -2.45 11.02
C LEU A 217 -7.64 -2.14 10.91
N GLY A 218 -7.26 -0.86 10.89
CA GLY A 218 -5.85 -0.46 10.92
C GLY A 218 -5.12 -0.97 12.18
N LYS A 219 -5.73 -0.82 13.35
CA LYS A 219 -5.17 -1.34 14.62
C LYS A 219 -5.03 -2.87 14.62
N ILE A 220 -6.01 -3.59 14.08
CA ILE A 220 -5.97 -5.05 13.94
C ILE A 220 -4.81 -5.46 13.03
N ALA A 221 -4.65 -4.82 11.87
CA ALA A 221 -3.53 -5.08 10.96
C ALA A 221 -2.17 -4.82 11.63
N ALA A 222 -2.03 -3.70 12.37
CA ALA A 222 -0.82 -3.37 13.13
C ALA A 222 -0.50 -4.39 14.23
N LYS A 223 -1.53 -4.77 15.00
CA LYS A 223 -1.41 -5.72 16.12
C LYS A 223 -0.87 -7.06 15.65
N HIS A 224 -1.32 -7.54 14.49
CA HIS A 224 -0.92 -8.82 13.92
C HIS A 224 0.23 -8.72 12.91
N ARG A 225 0.69 -7.51 12.57
CA ARG A 225 1.80 -7.22 11.64
C ARG A 225 1.60 -7.85 10.26
N VAL A 226 0.39 -7.73 9.72
CA VAL A 226 0.00 -8.28 8.42
C VAL A 226 -0.36 -7.18 7.43
N TYR A 227 -0.15 -7.43 6.15
CA TYR A 227 -0.87 -6.72 5.10
C TYR A 227 -2.31 -7.23 5.08
N LEU A 228 -3.28 -6.32 5.14
CA LEU A 228 -4.69 -6.66 5.17
C LEU A 228 -5.41 -6.05 3.97
N VAL A 229 -6.10 -6.90 3.22
CA VAL A 229 -7.02 -6.51 2.14
C VAL A 229 -8.42 -6.94 2.55
N ILE A 230 -9.33 -5.98 2.70
CA ILE A 230 -10.68 -6.27 3.23
C ILE A 230 -11.77 -5.53 2.47
N GLY A 231 -12.80 -6.29 2.05
CA GLY A 231 -14.01 -5.75 1.46
C GLY A 231 -14.94 -5.16 2.53
N VAL A 232 -15.40 -3.94 2.29
CA VAL A 232 -16.29 -3.18 3.18
C VAL A 232 -17.40 -2.52 2.39
N VAL A 233 -18.54 -2.31 3.03
CA VAL A 233 -19.59 -1.40 2.56
C VAL A 233 -19.26 -0.02 3.10
N GLU A 234 -18.76 0.84 2.22
CA GLU A 234 -18.40 2.22 2.56
C GLU A 234 -19.62 3.14 2.42
N ARG A 235 -19.87 3.95 3.44
CA ARG A 235 -20.86 5.03 3.42
C ARG A 235 -20.19 6.38 3.25
N SER A 236 -20.62 7.12 2.24
CA SER A 236 -20.25 8.53 2.02
C SER A 236 -21.52 9.37 1.94
N GLY A 237 -21.87 10.01 3.06
CA GLY A 237 -23.15 10.72 3.20
C GLY A 237 -24.34 9.77 3.07
N LYS A 238 -25.11 9.93 1.98
CA LYS A 238 -26.27 9.07 1.67
C LYS A 238 -25.99 7.90 0.72
N VAL A 239 -24.78 7.84 0.17
CA VAL A 239 -24.41 6.89 -0.86
C VAL A 239 -23.60 5.75 -0.25
N LEU A 240 -23.84 4.53 -0.71
CA LEU A 240 -23.08 3.33 -0.34
C LEU A 240 -22.22 2.86 -1.52
N TYR A 241 -21.05 2.32 -1.21
CA TYR A 241 -20.10 1.78 -2.18
C TYR A 241 -19.53 0.44 -1.70
N SER A 242 -19.44 -0.55 -2.59
CA SER A 242 -18.59 -1.73 -2.35
C SER A 242 -17.13 -1.31 -2.50
N THR A 243 -16.34 -1.47 -1.44
CA THR A 243 -14.98 -0.92 -1.36
C THR A 243 -14.00 -1.95 -0.83
N MET A 244 -12.83 -2.05 -1.45
CA MET A 244 -11.71 -2.81 -0.95
C MET A 244 -10.68 -1.87 -0.31
N LEU A 245 -10.32 -2.12 0.95
CA LEU A 245 -9.32 -1.36 1.71
C LEU A 245 -8.01 -2.13 1.82
N PHE A 246 -6.89 -1.42 1.81
CA PHE A 246 -5.54 -1.99 1.87
C PHE A 246 -4.75 -1.40 3.05
N PHE A 247 -4.38 -2.20 4.04
CA PHE A 247 -3.58 -1.75 5.17
C PHE A 247 -2.19 -2.39 5.17
N ASP A 248 -1.19 -1.64 5.65
CA ASP A 248 0.15 -2.13 5.90
C ASP A 248 0.31 -2.76 7.31
N PRO A 249 1.41 -3.48 7.58
CA PRO A 249 1.70 -4.07 8.88
C PRO A 249 1.88 -3.08 10.04
N ALA A 250 1.93 -1.78 9.78
CA ALA A 250 1.96 -0.73 10.80
C ALA A 250 0.55 -0.16 11.06
N GLY A 251 -0.48 -0.68 10.38
CA GLY A 251 -1.87 -0.25 10.50
C GLY A 251 -2.22 0.98 9.68
N ARG A 252 -1.32 1.43 8.79
CA ARG A 252 -1.57 2.60 7.94
C ARG A 252 -2.33 2.15 6.70
N ILE A 253 -3.28 2.96 6.27
CA ILE A 253 -3.97 2.78 4.98
C ILE A 253 -2.97 3.02 3.84
N LEU A 254 -2.82 2.02 2.97
CA LEU A 254 -2.15 2.16 1.68
C LEU A 254 -3.08 2.87 0.68
N GLY A 255 -4.36 2.49 0.70
CA GLY A 255 -5.43 3.16 -0.01
C GLY A 255 -6.70 2.32 -0.09
N ARG A 256 -7.60 2.70 -1.01
CA ARG A 256 -8.89 2.04 -1.24
C ARG A 256 -9.23 1.95 -2.72
N GLN A 257 -10.04 0.98 -3.10
CA GLN A 257 -10.62 0.86 -4.43
C GLN A 257 -12.11 0.56 -4.30
N ARG A 258 -12.98 1.45 -4.80
CA ARG A 258 -14.42 1.18 -4.90
C ARG A 258 -14.70 0.42 -6.20
N LYS A 259 -15.71 -0.44 -6.16
CA LYS A 259 -16.20 -1.21 -7.31
C LYS A 259 -16.60 -0.25 -8.45
N MET A 260 -16.14 -0.56 -9.65
CA MET A 260 -16.34 0.30 -10.83
C MET A 260 -17.73 0.03 -11.43
N PHE A 261 -18.09 -1.24 -11.55
CA PHE A 261 -19.33 -1.67 -12.20
C PHE A 261 -20.12 -2.61 -11.29
N PRO A 262 -20.96 -2.06 -10.38
CA PRO A 262 -21.92 -2.84 -9.64
C PRO A 262 -22.83 -3.63 -10.58
N SER A 263 -23.12 -4.88 -10.24
CA SER A 263 -24.04 -5.71 -11.02
C SER A 263 -25.49 -5.17 -10.95
N PRO A 264 -26.39 -5.56 -11.87
CA PRO A 264 -27.75 -5.01 -11.89
C PRO A 264 -28.54 -5.15 -10.58
N SER A 265 -28.30 -6.20 -9.80
CA SER A 265 -28.91 -6.36 -8.47
C SER A 265 -28.24 -5.46 -7.41
N GLU A 266 -26.97 -5.15 -7.58
CA GLU A 266 -26.21 -4.28 -6.67
C GLU A 266 -26.50 -2.80 -6.90
N THR A 267 -26.84 -2.35 -8.11
CA THR A 267 -27.10 -0.93 -8.40
C THR A 267 -28.29 -0.35 -7.63
N ALA A 268 -29.16 -1.22 -7.09
CA ALA A 268 -30.21 -0.83 -6.16
C ALA A 268 -29.66 -0.33 -4.80
N VAL A 269 -28.43 -0.71 -4.45
CA VAL A 269 -27.83 -0.50 -3.13
C VAL A 269 -26.53 0.30 -3.22
N TRP A 270 -25.68 0.00 -4.19
CA TRP A 270 -24.34 0.57 -4.35
C TRP A 270 -24.24 1.45 -5.59
N SER A 271 -23.56 2.57 -5.41
CA SER A 271 -23.26 3.52 -6.50
C SER A 271 -21.90 3.23 -7.14
N SER A 272 -21.79 3.55 -8.43
CA SER A 272 -20.52 3.65 -9.19
C SER A 272 -20.11 5.10 -9.47
N GLU A 273 -20.82 6.07 -8.90
CA GLU A 273 -20.62 7.50 -9.20
C GLU A 273 -19.19 7.95 -8.87
N GLY A 274 -18.55 8.63 -9.83
CA GLY A 274 -17.18 9.14 -9.71
C GLY A 274 -16.08 8.10 -9.94
N GLN A 275 -16.42 6.83 -10.16
CA GLN A 275 -15.43 5.76 -10.25
C GLN A 275 -14.79 5.64 -11.63
N CYS A 276 -15.56 5.76 -12.72
CA CYS A 276 -15.11 5.54 -14.10
C CYS A 276 -13.90 6.40 -14.56
N ASN A 277 -13.58 7.49 -13.84
CA ASN A 277 -12.47 8.39 -14.17
C ASN A 277 -11.26 8.26 -13.23
N SER A 278 -11.28 7.27 -12.32
CA SER A 278 -10.22 7.05 -11.35
C SER A 278 -9.25 5.97 -11.82
N SER A 279 -7.95 6.23 -11.69
CA SER A 279 -6.91 5.25 -11.97
C SER A 279 -6.88 4.17 -10.88
N LEU A 280 -6.76 2.90 -11.27
CA LEU A 280 -6.75 1.77 -10.34
C LEU A 280 -5.47 1.77 -9.48
N PRO A 281 -5.58 1.67 -8.15
CA PRO A 281 -4.40 1.74 -7.30
C PRO A 281 -3.57 0.44 -7.38
N LEU A 282 -2.24 0.61 -7.39
CA LEU A 282 -1.28 -0.46 -7.17
C LEU A 282 -0.33 -0.02 -6.06
N TYR A 283 -0.13 -0.88 -5.06
CA TYR A 283 0.69 -0.58 -3.89
C TYR A 283 1.98 -1.37 -3.92
N GLN A 284 3.11 -0.66 -3.93
CA GLN A 284 4.43 -1.27 -3.81
C GLN A 284 4.68 -1.58 -2.34
N THR A 285 4.92 -2.84 -2.01
CA THR A 285 5.10 -3.29 -0.63
C THR A 285 6.32 -4.21 -0.52
N ILE A 286 6.71 -4.57 0.72
CA ILE A 286 7.81 -5.53 0.92
C ILE A 286 7.42 -6.94 0.50
N VAL A 287 6.11 -7.24 0.40
CA VAL A 287 5.59 -8.55 -0.03
C VAL A 287 5.32 -8.59 -1.54
N GLY A 288 5.61 -7.52 -2.28
CA GLY A 288 5.39 -7.40 -3.72
C GLY A 288 4.43 -6.26 -4.08
N ASN A 289 4.16 -6.12 -5.38
CA ASN A 289 3.19 -5.15 -5.89
C ASN A 289 1.76 -5.71 -5.77
N VAL A 290 0.98 -5.15 -4.85
CA VAL A 290 -0.37 -5.61 -4.50
C VAL A 290 -1.42 -4.67 -5.08
N GLY A 291 -2.42 -5.22 -5.75
CA GLY A 291 -3.59 -4.51 -6.25
C GLY A 291 -4.74 -5.49 -6.47
N GLY A 292 -5.84 -5.05 -7.08
CA GLY A 292 -6.95 -5.96 -7.31
C GLY A 292 -8.21 -5.29 -7.85
N LEU A 293 -9.19 -6.13 -8.16
CA LEU A 293 -10.53 -5.74 -8.61
C LEU A 293 -11.57 -6.59 -7.88
N ILE A 294 -12.78 -6.05 -7.76
CA ILE A 294 -13.86 -6.65 -6.98
C ILE A 294 -14.81 -7.41 -7.91
N CYS A 295 -15.00 -8.71 -7.66
CA CYS A 295 -16.02 -9.54 -8.31
C CYS A 295 -16.01 -9.40 -9.85
N TRP A 296 -17.12 -9.00 -10.47
CA TRP A 296 -17.25 -8.92 -11.92
C TRP A 296 -16.42 -7.80 -12.59
N ASP A 297 -15.83 -6.86 -11.83
CA ASP A 297 -14.84 -5.90 -12.39
C ASP A 297 -13.66 -6.65 -13.05
N ASN A 298 -13.37 -7.87 -12.59
CA ASN A 298 -12.31 -8.74 -13.11
C ASN A 298 -12.52 -9.20 -14.56
N ILE A 299 -13.74 -9.15 -15.11
CA ILE A 299 -13.97 -9.57 -16.51
C ILE A 299 -13.60 -8.46 -17.49
N PHE A 300 -13.60 -7.20 -17.04
CA PHE A 300 -13.31 -6.06 -17.90
C PHE A 300 -11.81 -6.00 -18.25
N PRO A 301 -11.44 -6.23 -19.52
CA PRO A 301 -10.04 -6.34 -19.91
C PRO A 301 -9.26 -5.05 -19.73
N LEU A 302 -9.90 -3.89 -19.89
CA LEU A 302 -9.24 -2.59 -19.72
C LEU A 302 -8.81 -2.33 -18.27
N LEU A 303 -9.63 -2.77 -17.29
CA LEU A 303 -9.28 -2.64 -15.88
C LEU A 303 -8.10 -3.55 -15.52
N ARG A 304 -8.11 -4.81 -15.99
CA ARG A 304 -7.01 -5.75 -15.81
C ARG A 304 -5.72 -5.25 -16.46
N ASN A 305 -5.80 -4.77 -17.71
CA ASN A 305 -4.66 -4.25 -18.44
C ASN A 305 -4.01 -3.05 -17.75
N GLU A 306 -4.78 -2.19 -17.09
CA GLU A 306 -4.21 -1.09 -16.31
C GLU A 306 -3.35 -1.62 -15.14
N LEU A 307 -3.82 -2.63 -14.41
CA LEU A 307 -3.04 -3.25 -13.33
C LEU A 307 -1.79 -3.97 -13.86
N TYR A 308 -1.90 -4.66 -15.00
CA TYR A 308 -0.75 -5.31 -15.65
C TYR A 308 0.30 -4.29 -16.09
N ALA A 309 -0.13 -3.18 -16.71
CA ALA A 309 0.75 -2.10 -17.15
C ALA A 309 1.51 -1.45 -15.98
N LYS A 310 0.92 -1.44 -14.78
CA LYS A 310 1.55 -0.96 -13.55
C LYS A 310 2.48 -1.98 -12.89
N GLY A 311 2.51 -3.22 -13.39
CA GLY A 311 3.38 -4.27 -12.89
C GLY A 311 2.87 -4.97 -11.64
N ILE A 312 1.56 -5.27 -11.59
CA ILE A 312 0.97 -6.07 -10.52
C ILE A 312 1.66 -7.45 -10.41
N GLU A 313 1.90 -7.89 -9.18
CA GLU A 313 2.53 -9.18 -8.86
C GLU A 313 1.57 -10.07 -8.07
N ILE A 314 0.81 -9.46 -7.15
CA ILE A 314 -0.21 -10.11 -6.34
C ILE A 314 -1.55 -9.42 -6.59
N TYR A 315 -2.46 -10.19 -7.16
CA TYR A 315 -3.79 -9.77 -7.58
C TYR A 315 -4.84 -10.26 -6.57
N CYS A 316 -5.40 -9.35 -5.79
CA CYS A 316 -6.48 -9.62 -4.86
C CYS A 316 -7.83 -9.55 -5.58
N ALA A 317 -8.63 -10.62 -5.47
CA ALA A 317 -9.93 -10.73 -6.14
C ALA A 317 -11.02 -11.14 -5.14
N PRO A 318 -11.44 -10.23 -4.24
CA PRO A 318 -12.60 -10.46 -3.39
C PRO A 318 -13.86 -10.61 -4.26
N ASN A 319 -14.70 -11.58 -3.93
CA ASN A 319 -15.91 -11.87 -4.69
C ASN A 319 -17.04 -12.41 -3.79
N ALA A 320 -18.22 -12.55 -4.40
CA ALA A 320 -19.43 -13.09 -3.79
C ALA A 320 -20.12 -14.11 -4.73
N ASP A 321 -19.42 -14.65 -5.73
CA ASP A 321 -20.00 -15.56 -6.72
C ASP A 321 -19.25 -16.91 -6.70
N PRO A 322 -19.88 -18.00 -6.22
CA PRO A 322 -19.25 -19.30 -6.09
C PRO A 322 -19.20 -20.11 -7.41
N GLY A 323 -19.57 -19.51 -8.55
CA GLY A 323 -19.71 -20.21 -9.82
C GLY A 323 -18.40 -20.69 -10.45
N GLU A 324 -18.46 -21.81 -11.17
CA GLU A 324 -17.35 -22.38 -11.94
C GLU A 324 -16.75 -21.42 -12.99
N MET A 325 -17.61 -20.54 -13.52
CA MET A 325 -17.21 -19.48 -14.44
C MET A 325 -16.16 -18.56 -13.82
N TRP A 326 -16.31 -18.22 -12.53
CA TRP A 326 -15.35 -17.39 -11.82
C TRP A 326 -13.99 -18.08 -11.71
N ARG A 327 -13.97 -19.37 -11.35
CA ARG A 327 -12.73 -20.15 -11.25
C ARG A 327 -11.95 -20.15 -12.56
N SER A 328 -12.66 -20.36 -13.68
CA SER A 328 -12.05 -20.32 -15.01
C SER A 328 -11.48 -18.94 -15.35
N ALA A 329 -12.21 -17.87 -15.03
CA ALA A 329 -11.75 -16.50 -15.23
C ALA A 329 -10.52 -16.16 -14.38
N ALA A 330 -10.51 -16.51 -13.09
CA ALA A 330 -9.39 -16.24 -12.19
C ALA A 330 -8.10 -16.96 -12.61
N VAL A 331 -8.20 -18.22 -13.05
CA VAL A 331 -7.06 -18.95 -13.61
C VAL A 331 -6.54 -18.28 -14.89
N HIS A 332 -7.45 -17.85 -15.77
CA HIS A 332 -7.07 -17.11 -16.97
C HIS A 332 -6.34 -15.80 -16.62
N ILE A 333 -6.84 -15.02 -15.65
CA ILE A 333 -6.23 -13.78 -15.17
C ILE A 333 -4.80 -14.01 -14.64
N ALA A 334 -4.60 -15.09 -13.86
CA ALA A 334 -3.29 -15.44 -13.33
C ALA A 334 -2.26 -15.68 -14.46
N VAL A 335 -2.66 -16.40 -15.50
CA VAL A 335 -1.82 -16.72 -16.67
C VAL A 335 -1.58 -15.48 -17.53
N GLU A 336 -2.65 -14.75 -17.86
CA GLU A 336 -2.60 -13.55 -18.70
C GLU A 336 -1.75 -12.44 -18.07
N GLY A 337 -1.95 -12.17 -16.78
CA GLY A 337 -1.16 -11.18 -16.04
C GLY A 337 0.22 -11.67 -15.60
N SER A 338 0.48 -12.98 -15.68
CA SER A 338 1.65 -13.63 -15.07
C SER A 338 1.84 -13.20 -13.61
N CYS A 339 0.77 -13.27 -12.83
CA CYS A 339 0.71 -12.80 -11.43
C CYS A 339 0.00 -13.83 -10.56
N PHE A 340 0.20 -13.75 -9.24
CA PHE A 340 -0.54 -14.59 -8.30
C PHE A 340 -1.95 -14.03 -8.12
N VAL A 341 -2.98 -14.88 -8.20
CA VAL A 341 -4.38 -14.46 -7.97
C VAL A 341 -4.89 -15.06 -6.66
N LEU A 342 -5.35 -14.18 -5.76
CA LEU A 342 -5.89 -14.52 -4.46
C LEU A 342 -7.40 -14.25 -4.48
N SER A 343 -8.18 -15.31 -4.69
CA SER A 343 -9.64 -15.27 -4.76
C SER A 343 -10.23 -15.55 -3.38
N ALA A 344 -10.93 -14.56 -2.81
CA ALA A 344 -11.61 -14.67 -1.51
C ALA A 344 -13.13 -14.53 -1.71
N ASN A 345 -13.86 -15.62 -1.46
CA ASN A 345 -15.31 -15.67 -1.50
C ASN A 345 -15.89 -15.94 -0.10
N GLN A 346 -17.08 -15.45 0.16
CA GLN A 346 -17.83 -15.76 1.37
C GLN A 346 -18.46 -17.16 1.29
N PHE A 347 -18.49 -17.87 2.41
CA PHE A 347 -19.34 -19.06 2.57
C PHE A 347 -20.52 -18.67 3.45
N CYS A 348 -21.74 -18.68 2.91
CA CYS A 348 -22.93 -18.22 3.60
C CYS A 348 -24.03 -19.26 3.55
N ARG A 349 -24.71 -19.43 4.68
CA ARG A 349 -25.98 -20.15 4.79
C ARG A 349 -27.13 -19.18 4.92
N ARG A 350 -28.35 -19.68 4.71
CA ARG A 350 -29.58 -18.90 4.83
C ARG A 350 -29.65 -18.16 6.18
N LYS A 351 -29.39 -18.85 7.29
CA LYS A 351 -29.38 -18.25 8.65
C LYS A 351 -28.45 -17.05 8.85
N ASP A 352 -27.45 -16.86 7.99
CA ASP A 352 -26.51 -15.74 8.09
C ASP A 352 -27.15 -14.44 7.58
N TYR A 353 -28.35 -14.49 6.98
CA TYR A 353 -29.14 -13.35 6.54
C TYR A 353 -30.45 -13.19 7.32
N PRO A 354 -30.87 -11.96 7.64
CA PRO A 354 -32.04 -11.68 8.48
C PRO A 354 -33.37 -12.05 7.82
N LEU A 355 -33.47 -12.03 6.48
CA LEU A 355 -34.69 -12.43 5.75
C LEU A 355 -34.93 -13.95 5.72
N ALA A 356 -34.01 -14.74 6.27
CA ALA A 356 -34.22 -16.18 6.48
C ALA A 356 -35.32 -16.50 7.49
N ALA A 357 -35.66 -15.55 8.37
CA ALA A 357 -36.62 -15.79 9.45
C ALA A 357 -38.08 -15.77 8.98
N ASP A 358 -38.37 -15.07 7.86
CA ASP A 358 -39.74 -14.82 7.40
C ASP A 358 -40.15 -15.68 6.19
N GLN A 359 -39.26 -16.57 5.70
CA GLN A 359 -39.54 -17.47 4.57
C GLN A 359 -39.35 -18.93 4.99
N ASP A 360 -40.36 -19.77 4.71
CA ASP A 360 -40.28 -21.21 4.93
C ASP A 360 -39.07 -21.81 4.20
N GLY A 361 -38.10 -22.35 4.94
CA GLY A 361 -37.09 -23.25 4.38
C GLY A 361 -35.87 -23.48 5.27
N ASP A 362 -34.93 -24.30 4.80
CA ASP A 362 -33.82 -24.79 5.62
C ASP A 362 -32.84 -23.66 5.95
N ILE A 363 -32.73 -23.34 7.24
CA ILE A 363 -31.79 -22.34 7.77
C ILE A 363 -30.33 -22.68 7.47
N ASN A 364 -30.00 -23.95 7.20
CA ASN A 364 -28.66 -24.41 6.87
C ASN A 364 -28.40 -24.48 5.37
N GLU A 365 -29.39 -24.16 4.53
CA GLU A 365 -29.22 -24.09 3.08
C GLU A 365 -28.06 -23.16 2.72
N ILE A 366 -27.16 -23.65 1.88
CA ILE A 366 -25.99 -22.89 1.41
C ILE A 366 -26.48 -21.92 0.33
N VAL A 367 -26.37 -20.62 0.62
CA VAL A 367 -26.72 -19.53 -0.31
C VAL A 367 -25.49 -19.06 -1.08
N CYS A 368 -24.30 -19.23 -0.50
CA CYS A 368 -23.03 -19.05 -1.20
C CYS A 368 -22.05 -20.12 -0.73
N ALA A 369 -21.62 -20.98 -1.66
CA ALA A 369 -20.79 -22.13 -1.35
C ALA A 369 -19.28 -21.80 -1.22
N GLY A 370 -18.89 -20.53 -1.16
CA GLY A 370 -17.47 -20.16 -1.12
C GLY A 370 -16.75 -20.51 -2.42
N GLY A 371 -15.71 -21.33 -2.35
CA GLY A 371 -14.81 -21.60 -3.46
C GLY A 371 -13.66 -20.58 -3.53
N SER A 372 -13.11 -20.19 -2.39
CA SER A 372 -11.88 -19.39 -2.32
C SER A 372 -10.67 -20.22 -2.72
N PHE A 373 -9.67 -19.62 -3.36
CA PHE A 373 -8.45 -20.32 -3.80
C PHE A 373 -7.32 -19.35 -4.13
N ILE A 374 -6.11 -19.89 -4.25
CA ILE A 374 -4.90 -19.16 -4.65
C ILE A 374 -4.33 -19.79 -5.92
N VAL A 375 -4.04 -18.98 -6.94
CA VAL A 375 -3.49 -19.42 -8.23
C VAL A 375 -2.10 -18.83 -8.44
N SER A 376 -1.17 -19.66 -8.92
CA SER A 376 0.16 -19.23 -9.35
C SER A 376 0.13 -18.54 -10.73
N PRO A 377 1.18 -17.79 -11.10
CA PRO A 377 1.34 -17.20 -12.43
C PRO A 377 1.29 -18.21 -13.59
N SER A 378 1.52 -19.50 -13.34
CA SER A 378 1.43 -20.56 -14.35
C SER A 378 0.00 -21.10 -14.53
N GLY A 379 -0.97 -20.60 -13.75
CA GLY A 379 -2.34 -21.10 -13.73
C GLY A 379 -2.56 -22.31 -12.81
N THR A 380 -1.56 -22.69 -12.00
CA THR A 380 -1.68 -23.79 -11.06
C THR A 380 -2.41 -23.33 -9.80
N ILE A 381 -3.48 -24.02 -9.42
CA ILE A 381 -4.15 -23.77 -8.14
C ILE A 381 -3.26 -24.33 -7.02
N LEU A 382 -2.77 -23.45 -6.16
CA LEU A 382 -1.87 -23.79 -5.06
C LEU A 382 -2.61 -24.28 -3.82
N SER A 383 -3.83 -23.77 -3.60
CA SER A 383 -4.65 -24.08 -2.42
C SER A 383 -6.11 -23.75 -2.72
N GLY A 384 -7.05 -24.55 -2.20
CA GLY A 384 -8.47 -24.53 -2.59
C GLY A 384 -8.73 -25.20 -3.95
N PRO A 385 -9.95 -25.06 -4.53
CA PRO A 385 -11.12 -24.43 -3.95
C PRO A 385 -11.74 -25.25 -2.81
N ASP A 386 -12.33 -24.58 -1.81
CA ASP A 386 -13.06 -25.21 -0.70
C ASP A 386 -14.56 -24.83 -0.76
N HIS A 387 -15.42 -25.84 -0.68
CA HIS A 387 -16.88 -25.71 -0.71
C HIS A 387 -17.57 -26.29 0.53
N GLU A 388 -16.83 -26.73 1.55
CA GLU A 388 -17.36 -27.46 2.69
C GLU A 388 -17.71 -26.57 3.89
N GLY A 389 -17.28 -25.31 3.89
CA GLY A 389 -17.60 -24.38 4.97
C GLY A 389 -16.75 -23.12 5.03
N GLU A 390 -16.80 -22.45 6.18
CA GLU A 390 -15.86 -21.37 6.49
C GLU A 390 -14.47 -21.92 6.79
N CYS A 391 -13.43 -21.32 6.19
CA CYS A 391 -12.06 -21.78 6.36
C CYS A 391 -11.04 -20.66 6.05
N LEU A 392 -9.77 -20.95 6.37
CA LEU A 392 -8.62 -20.14 5.97
C LEU A 392 -7.80 -20.94 4.96
N ILE A 393 -7.66 -20.41 3.75
CA ILE A 393 -6.95 -21.09 2.67
C ILE A 393 -5.62 -20.37 2.47
N SER A 394 -4.51 -21.08 2.68
CA SER A 394 -3.18 -20.50 2.67
C SER A 394 -2.27 -21.18 1.67
N ALA A 395 -1.33 -20.41 1.11
CA ALA A 395 -0.26 -20.92 0.27
C ALA A 395 1.02 -20.11 0.47
N ASP A 396 2.16 -20.76 0.30
CA ASP A 396 3.45 -20.09 0.15
C ASP A 396 3.62 -19.71 -1.33
N ILE A 397 3.93 -18.44 -1.56
CA ILE A 397 4.01 -17.79 -2.87
C ILE A 397 5.45 -17.34 -3.07
N ASP A 398 6.16 -17.89 -4.06
CA ASP A 398 7.49 -17.41 -4.46
C ASP A 398 7.38 -16.43 -5.63
N LEU A 399 7.64 -15.14 -5.36
CA LEU A 399 7.55 -14.10 -6.40
C LEU A 399 8.50 -14.33 -7.57
N LYS A 400 9.52 -15.18 -7.44
CA LYS A 400 10.40 -15.55 -8.58
C LYS A 400 9.66 -16.34 -9.66
N GLU A 401 8.54 -16.99 -9.33
CA GLU A 401 7.73 -17.71 -10.32
C GLU A 401 7.17 -16.76 -11.40
N ILE A 402 6.97 -15.49 -11.06
CA ILE A 402 6.52 -14.44 -11.99
C ILE A 402 7.55 -14.25 -13.12
N ASP A 403 8.84 -14.19 -12.80
CA ASP A 403 9.89 -14.02 -13.80
C ASP A 403 9.93 -15.19 -14.78
N GLY A 404 9.75 -16.41 -14.26
CA GLY A 404 9.64 -17.63 -15.06
C GLY A 404 8.42 -17.62 -16.00
N ALA A 405 7.25 -17.23 -15.48
CA ALA A 405 6.02 -17.14 -16.26
C ALA A 405 6.12 -16.08 -17.38
N LYS A 406 6.62 -14.88 -17.05
CA LYS A 406 6.85 -13.80 -18.04
C LYS A 406 7.86 -14.21 -19.11
N SER A 407 8.94 -14.89 -18.73
CA SER A 407 9.94 -15.38 -19.67
C SER A 407 9.36 -16.39 -20.66
N LYS A 408 8.44 -17.26 -20.22
CA LYS A 408 7.74 -18.20 -21.09
C LYS A 408 6.84 -17.48 -22.09
N LEU A 409 6.09 -16.48 -21.63
CA LEU A 409 5.21 -15.67 -22.49
C LEU A 409 6.01 -14.89 -23.55
N MET A 410 7.12 -14.26 -23.15
CA MET A 410 8.00 -13.53 -24.07
C MET A 410 8.57 -14.43 -25.18
N ARG A 411 8.93 -15.68 -24.87
CA ARG A 411 9.40 -16.64 -25.88
C ARG A 411 8.34 -16.94 -26.94
N ILE A 412 7.07 -17.04 -26.53
CA ILE A 412 5.94 -17.27 -27.45
C ILE A 412 5.79 -16.07 -28.42
N ASN A 413 5.81 -14.85 -27.90
CA ASN A 413 5.69 -13.63 -28.72
C ASN A 413 6.88 -13.46 -29.69
N GLN A 414 8.08 -13.86 -29.28
CA GLN A 414 9.26 -13.84 -30.16
C GLN A 414 9.16 -14.87 -31.30
N THR A 415 8.57 -16.05 -31.05
CA THR A 415 8.30 -17.01 -32.13
C THR A 415 7.33 -16.46 -33.17
N GLU A 416 6.30 -15.72 -32.79
CA GLU A 416 5.34 -15.12 -33.74
C GLU A 416 5.99 -14.02 -34.59
N SER A 417 6.79 -13.14 -33.99
CA SER A 417 7.56 -12.14 -34.77
C SER A 417 8.50 -12.77 -35.81
N ASN A 418 8.99 -13.99 -35.55
CA ASN A 418 9.82 -14.74 -36.49
C ASN A 418 9.00 -15.49 -37.56
N VAL A 419 7.74 -15.82 -37.29
CA VAL A 419 6.82 -16.44 -38.27
C VAL A 419 6.32 -15.38 -39.25
N ASP A 420 5.95 -14.19 -38.78
CA ASP A 420 5.56 -13.07 -39.65
C ASP A 420 6.73 -12.57 -40.51
N ALA A 421 7.94 -12.54 -39.95
CA ALA A 421 9.15 -12.22 -40.72
C ALA A 421 9.48 -13.27 -41.81
N ARG A 422 9.12 -14.54 -41.61
CA ARG A 422 9.29 -15.61 -42.61
C ARG A 422 8.16 -15.66 -43.64
N ALA A 423 6.94 -15.27 -43.27
CA ALA A 423 5.81 -15.16 -44.19
C ALA A 423 5.95 -13.95 -45.14
N GLY A 424 6.59 -12.87 -44.68
CA GLY A 424 6.88 -11.70 -45.51
C GLY A 424 8.00 -11.89 -46.56
N SER A 425 8.79 -12.96 -46.48
CA SER A 425 9.89 -13.22 -47.42
C SER A 425 9.55 -14.18 -48.58
N SER A 426 8.31 -14.69 -48.65
CA SER A 426 7.89 -15.65 -49.69
C SER A 426 7.03 -15.06 -50.82
N HIS A 427 6.75 -13.75 -50.79
CA HIS A 427 5.96 -13.04 -51.82
C HIS A 427 6.80 -12.07 -52.65
N GLY A 428 8.03 -12.46 -52.99
CA GLY A 428 8.94 -11.64 -53.78
C GLY A 428 9.89 -12.48 -54.61
N SER A 429 9.36 -13.12 -55.66
CA SER A 429 10.14 -13.62 -56.80
C SER A 429 9.23 -13.81 -58.00
#